data_AF-A7S9Z4-F1
#
_entry.id   AF-A7S9Z4-F1
#
_cell.length_a   1.000
_cell.length_b   1.000
_cell.length_c   1.000
_cell.angle_alpha   90.00
_cell.angle_beta   90.00
_cell.angle_gamma   90.00
#
_symmetry.space_group_name_H-M   'P 1'
#
loop_
_entity.id
_entity.type
_entity.pdbx_description
1 polymer ?
#
loop_
_entity_poly.entity_id
_entity_poly.type
_entity_poly.pdbx_seq_one_letter_code
_entity_poly.pdbx_strand_id
1 'polypeptide(L)'
;CSEKREEVRRTVCNECSHNSLRQCPSGYTQDSSGIGVHDANTCRLTLSFTDGRIVRIGGCYHLCRRNISVEQCCSGYWGKDCQGAVSF
;
A
#
# COMPACT_ATOMS: atom_id res chain seq x y z
N CYS A 1 -19.48 -16.50 -5.58
CA CYS A 1 -18.09 -16.95 -5.83
C CYS A 1 -17.18 -15.79 -5.51
N SER A 2 -16.00 -16.03 -4.95
CA SER A 2 -15.13 -14.94 -4.50
C SER A 2 -13.69 -15.18 -4.93
N GLU A 3 -13.08 -14.19 -5.58
CA GLU A 3 -11.64 -14.21 -5.88
C GLU A 3 -10.89 -13.60 -4.69
N LYS A 4 -9.83 -14.28 -4.23
CA LYS A 4 -8.91 -13.69 -3.24
C LYS A 4 -7.94 -12.79 -3.99
N ARG A 5 -7.86 -11.53 -3.59
CA ARG A 5 -6.87 -10.56 -4.08
C ARG A 5 -6.04 -10.01 -2.94
N GLU A 6 -4.80 -9.68 -3.25
CA GLU A 6 -3.93 -8.95 -2.33
C GLU A 6 -3.97 -7.47 -2.69
N GLU A 7 -4.19 -6.62 -1.69
CA GLU A 7 -3.99 -5.19 -1.79
C GLU A 7 -2.71 -4.79 -1.07
N VAL A 8 -1.83 -4.07 -1.77
CA VAL A 8 -0.58 -3.55 -1.22
C VAL A 8 -0.65 -2.03 -1.16
N ARG A 9 -0.34 -1.47 0.01
CA ARG A 9 -0.31 -0.03 0.25
C ARG A 9 0.96 0.38 0.96
N ARG A 10 1.41 1.61 0.71
CA ARG A 10 2.54 2.23 1.42
C ARG A 10 2.04 3.10 2.56
N THR A 11 2.75 3.11 3.69
CA THR A 11 2.56 4.17 4.69
C THR A 11 3.00 5.52 4.12
N VAL A 12 2.61 6.59 4.79
CA VAL A 12 3.13 7.94 4.48
C VAL A 12 4.66 7.93 4.59
N CYS A 13 5.33 8.53 3.61
CA CYS A 13 6.77 8.72 3.59
C CYS A 13 7.23 9.44 4.86
N ASN A 14 8.26 8.92 5.54
CA ASN A 14 8.73 9.44 6.82
C ASN A 14 10.27 9.38 6.92
N GLU A 15 10.83 10.06 7.92
CA GLU A 15 12.23 9.90 8.30
C GLU A 15 12.51 8.45 8.72
N CYS A 16 13.57 7.86 8.19
CA CYS A 16 13.90 6.46 8.43
C CYS A 16 14.16 6.13 9.91
N SER A 17 14.69 7.08 10.68
CA SER A 17 14.88 6.98 12.14
C SER A 17 13.56 6.83 12.91
N HIS A 18 12.47 7.40 12.39
CA HIS A 18 11.15 7.38 13.02
C HIS A 18 10.19 6.39 12.35
N ASN A 19 10.60 5.76 11.25
CA ASN A 19 9.72 4.87 10.51
C ASN A 19 9.47 3.53 11.22
N SER A 20 10.38 3.07 12.09
CA SER A 20 10.22 1.81 12.85
C SER A 20 9.01 1.77 13.77
N LEU A 21 8.49 2.93 14.20
CA LEU A 21 7.30 3.05 15.05
C LEU A 21 6.00 3.18 14.24
N ARG A 22 6.11 3.27 12.92
CA ARG A 22 4.99 3.60 12.04
C ARG A 22 4.19 2.33 11.75
N GLN A 23 2.92 2.35 12.12
CA GLN A 23 2.03 1.22 11.91
C GLN A 23 1.27 1.31 10.58
N CYS A 24 0.93 0.14 10.04
CA CYS A 24 0.02 0.02 8.92
C CYS A 24 -1.42 0.46 9.29
N PRO A 25 -2.21 0.94 8.31
CA PRO A 25 -3.62 1.25 8.54
C PRO A 25 -4.41 0.03 9.03
N SER A 26 -5.52 0.28 9.71
CA SER A 26 -6.41 -0.78 10.20
C SER A 26 -6.80 -1.77 9.10
N GLY A 27 -6.68 -3.06 9.40
CA GLY A 27 -6.98 -4.14 8.46
C GLY A 27 -5.83 -4.52 7.52
N TYR A 28 -4.70 -3.81 7.56
CA TYR A 28 -3.48 -4.21 6.86
C TYR A 28 -2.45 -4.77 7.84
N THR A 29 -1.71 -5.77 7.39
CA THR A 29 -0.54 -6.33 8.06
C THR A 29 0.73 -5.76 7.46
N GLN A 30 1.70 -5.44 8.30
CA GLN A 30 2.99 -4.95 7.87
C GLN A 30 3.81 -6.08 7.24
N ASP A 31 4.32 -5.84 6.04
CA ASP A 31 5.08 -6.80 5.25
C ASP A 31 6.60 -6.54 5.33
N SER A 32 6.98 -5.27 5.37
CA SER A 32 8.38 -4.85 5.52
C SER A 32 8.85 -4.88 6.97
N SER A 33 10.11 -5.22 7.23
CA SER A 33 10.70 -5.31 8.58
C SER A 33 11.52 -4.07 8.98
N GLY A 34 11.89 -3.98 10.26
CA GLY A 34 12.82 -2.97 10.77
C GLY A 34 12.35 -1.53 10.53
N ILE A 35 13.20 -0.72 9.89
CA ILE A 35 12.90 0.68 9.53
C ILE A 35 12.10 0.81 8.22
N GLY A 36 11.70 -0.29 7.58
CA GLY A 36 10.95 -0.29 6.33
C GLY A 36 11.83 -0.15 5.09
N VAL A 37 11.22 0.29 3.98
CA VAL A 37 11.85 0.43 2.67
C VAL A 37 12.35 1.86 2.51
N HIS A 38 13.67 2.02 2.39
CA HIS A 38 14.29 3.29 1.99
C HIS A 38 14.13 3.50 0.48
N ASP A 39 13.57 4.65 0.08
CA ASP A 39 13.30 4.95 -1.33
C ASP A 39 13.66 6.40 -1.64
N ALA A 40 14.87 6.59 -2.18
CA ALA A 40 15.36 7.90 -2.57
C ALA A 40 14.66 8.48 -3.81
N ASN A 41 13.82 7.74 -4.52
CA ASN A 41 13.17 8.18 -5.75
C ASN A 41 11.78 8.74 -5.51
N THR A 42 10.90 7.96 -4.88
CA THR A 42 9.49 8.32 -4.71
C THR A 42 9.11 8.77 -3.30
N CYS A 43 9.97 8.52 -2.30
CA CYS A 43 9.82 8.98 -0.93
C CYS A 43 10.94 9.96 -0.59
N ARG A 44 10.71 11.26 -0.81
CA ARG A 44 11.72 12.30 -0.58
C ARG A 44 11.29 13.26 0.51
N LEU A 45 12.21 13.54 1.43
CA LEU A 45 12.05 14.52 2.48
C LEU A 45 12.89 15.75 2.13
N THR A 46 12.32 16.93 2.38
CA THR A 46 13.01 18.21 2.14
C THR A 46 13.42 18.79 3.48
N LEU A 47 14.72 18.96 3.68
CA LEU A 47 15.29 19.57 4.87
C LEU A 47 15.75 20.99 4.53
N SER A 48 15.31 21.96 5.31
CA SER A 48 15.69 23.37 5.19
C SER A 48 16.55 23.76 6.39
N PHE A 49 17.72 24.31 6.12
CA PHE A 49 18.68 24.76 7.13
C PHE A 49 18.59 26.27 7.34
N THR A 50 19.04 26.73 8.50
CA THR A 50 19.00 28.15 8.89
C THR A 50 19.86 29.05 8.01
N ASP A 51 20.88 28.50 7.33
CA ASP A 51 21.73 29.19 6.36
C ASP A 51 21.09 29.28 4.96
N GLY A 52 19.83 28.84 4.81
CA GLY A 52 19.09 28.86 3.55
C GLY A 52 19.35 27.66 2.64
N ARG A 53 20.20 26.71 3.04
CA ARG A 53 20.40 25.48 2.26
C ARG A 53 19.14 24.62 2.31
N ILE A 54 18.83 24.00 1.17
CA ILE A 54 17.75 23.02 1.04
C ILE A 54 18.35 21.70 0.53
N VAL A 55 18.13 20.62 1.25
CA VAL A 55 18.60 19.28 0.88
C VAL A 55 17.40 18.35 0.73
N ARG A 56 17.42 17.52 -0.31
CA ARG A 56 16.44 16.44 -0.50
C ARG A 56 17.10 15.11 -0.18
N ILE A 57 16.55 14.40 0.80
CA ILE A 57 17.03 13.08 1.20
C ILE A 57 15.97 12.02 0.92
N GLY A 58 16.40 10.77 0.79
CA GLY A 58 15.49 9.63 0.76
C GLY A 58 14.82 9.42 2.12
N GLY A 59 13.53 9.13 2.09
CA GLY A 59 12.76 8.71 3.25
C GLY A 59 12.51 7.21 3.23
N CYS A 60 11.79 6.76 4.25
CA CYS A 60 11.33 5.38 4.40
C CYS A 60 9.81 5.29 4.45
N TYR A 61 9.28 4.13 4.07
CA TYR A 61 7.89 3.74 4.27
C TYR A 61 7.79 2.25 4.57
N HIS A 62 6.69 1.82 5.17
CA HIS A 62 6.35 0.41 5.30
C HIS A 62 5.42 -0.04 4.17
N LEU A 63 5.63 -1.27 3.71
CA LEU A 63 4.69 -1.99 2.87
C LEU A 63 3.65 -2.67 3.75
N CYS A 64 2.38 -2.44 3.42
CA CYS A 64 1.22 -2.91 4.16
C CYS A 64 0.35 -3.75 3.22
N ARG A 65 0.10 -5.00 3.59
CA ARG A 65 -0.67 -5.97 2.80
C ARG A 65 -2.01 -6.26 3.45
N ARG A 66 -3.03 -6.47 2.64
CA ARG A 66 -4.32 -7.00 3.08
C ARG A 66 -4.86 -7.96 2.03
N ASN A 67 -5.36 -9.10 2.48
CA ASN A 67 -6.14 -10.00 1.64
C ASN A 67 -7.59 -9.55 1.63
N ILE A 68 -8.16 -9.37 0.43
CA ILE A 68 -9.56 -9.03 0.21
C ILE A 68 -10.23 -10.13 -0.61
N SER A 69 -11.50 -10.39 -0.32
CA SER A 69 -12.37 -11.21 -1.16
C SER A 69 -13.16 -10.29 -2.07
N VAL A 70 -12.91 -10.36 -3.37
CA VAL A 70 -13.69 -9.63 -4.36
C VAL A 70 -14.80 -10.55 -4.85
N GLU A 71 -16.04 -10.13 -4.65
CA GLU A 71 -17.20 -10.85 -5.18
C GLU A 71 -17.15 -10.89 -6.70
N GLN A 72 -17.39 -12.07 -7.25
CA GLN A 72 -17.41 -12.30 -8.68
C GLN A 72 -18.64 -13.11 -9.07
N CYS A 73 -19.10 -12.87 -10.29
CA CYS A 73 -20.11 -13.74 -10.89
C CYS A 73 -19.52 -15.15 -11.05
N CYS A 74 -20.25 -16.14 -10.57
CA CYS A 74 -19.89 -17.55 -10.73
C CYS A 74 -19.94 -17.97 -12.20
N SER A 75 -19.23 -19.05 -12.55
CA SER A 75 -19.30 -19.65 -13.88
C SER A 75 -20.75 -19.84 -14.34
N GLY A 76 -21.07 -19.34 -15.53
CA GLY A 76 -22.43 -19.35 -16.09
C GLY A 76 -23.22 -18.07 -15.87
N TYR A 77 -22.74 -17.14 -15.04
CA TYR A 77 -23.39 -15.86 -14.73
C TYR A 77 -22.50 -14.66 -15.05
N TRP A 78 -23.07 -13.58 -15.61
CA TRP A 78 -22.36 -12.33 -15.92
C TRP A 78 -23.26 -11.09 -15.71
N GLY A 79 -22.66 -9.90 -15.80
CA GLY A 79 -23.35 -8.61 -15.58
C GLY A 79 -23.15 -8.04 -14.17
N LYS A 80 -23.50 -6.76 -13.98
CA LYS A 80 -23.31 -6.03 -12.71
C LYS A 80 -23.94 -6.74 -11.50
N ASP A 81 -25.08 -7.40 -11.74
CA ASP A 81 -25.86 -8.13 -10.73
C ASP A 81 -25.75 -9.65 -10.88
N CYS A 82 -24.84 -10.13 -11.74
CA CYS A 82 -24.63 -11.56 -12.01
C CYS A 82 -25.91 -12.33 -12.41
N GLN A 83 -26.83 -11.69 -13.13
CA GLN A 83 -28.11 -12.29 -13.55
C GLN A 83 -28.09 -12.82 -14.99
N GLY A 84 -27.09 -12.45 -15.81
CA GLY A 84 -26.99 -12.93 -17.18
C GLY A 84 -26.58 -14.40 -17.19
N ALA A 85 -27.51 -15.31 -17.43
CA ALA A 85 -27.18 -16.71 -17.64
C ALA A 85 -26.65 -16.92 -19.07
N VAL A 86 -25.54 -17.65 -19.22
CA VAL A 86 -25.13 -18.15 -20.54
C VAL A 86 -25.90 -19.43 -20.83
N SER A 87 -26.93 -19.35 -21.66
CA SER A 87 -27.64 -20.49 -22.21
C SER A 87 -26.93 -20.96 -23.48
N PHE A 88 -26.43 -22.20 -23.51
CA PHE A 88 -25.98 -22.87 -24.74
C PHE A 88 -27.03 -23.87 -25.19
#